data_AF-M8C414-F1
#
_entry.id   AF-M8C414-F1
#
_cell.length_a   1.000
_cell.length_b   1.000
_cell.length_c   1.000
_cell.angle_alpha   90.00
_cell.angle_beta   90.00
_cell.angle_gamma   90.00
#
_symmetry.space_group_name_H-M   'P 1'
#
loop_
_entity.id
_entity.type
_entity.pdbx_description
1 polymer ?
#
loop_
_entity_poly.entity_id
_entity_poly.type
_entity_poly.pdbx_seq_one_letter_code
_entity_poly.pdbx_strand_id
1 'polypeptide(L)'
;MKALHPFALLPFLIFLLLSTDNASGYGHGEALHGDALALLSLKASLSCRPHVLRSWLPGNVASVCEWTGVRCAGGRVVSVDIANMNVSTGAPVTAEVTGLAALANLSLAGNGIVGAVVVPMIVHRDVKSNNILLGDDLEAHVADFGLAKFLRSRSRRGAANAGASECMSAVAGSYGYIAPEYAYTLRVDEKSDVYSFGVVLLELVTGRRPVGDFGEGVDIVQWAKRVTDGRRESVPKVVDRRLSTVPMDEVSHLFFVSMLCVQENSVERPTMREVVQMLSEFPRHASSQPSPSSAPEPEKEPNCYKLFPDLLN
;
A
#
# COMPACT_ATOMS: atom_id res chain seq x y z
N MET A 1 54.77 -4.33 -16.02
CA MET A 1 54.89 -3.10 -15.21
C MET A 1 54.77 -1.88 -16.12
N LYS A 2 53.58 -1.28 -16.20
CA LYS A 2 53.36 0.09 -16.65
C LYS A 2 52.30 0.66 -15.70
N ALA A 3 52.76 1.47 -14.76
CA ALA A 3 51.90 2.22 -13.85
C ALA A 3 51.15 3.27 -14.67
N LEU A 4 49.82 3.28 -14.57
CA LEU A 4 48.99 4.37 -15.09
C LEU A 4 48.82 5.42 -13.97
N HIS A 5 48.99 6.68 -14.38
CA HIS A 5 49.09 7.90 -13.56
C HIS A 5 47.83 8.21 -12.71
N PRO A 6 47.97 8.78 -11.50
CA PRO A 6 46.84 9.11 -10.61
C PRO A 6 46.11 10.44 -10.93
N PHE A 7 46.37 11.07 -12.08
CA PHE A 7 45.84 12.42 -12.39
C PHE A 7 44.73 12.47 -13.46
N ALA A 8 44.23 11.33 -13.94
CA ALA A 8 43.15 11.30 -14.93
C ALA A 8 41.72 11.41 -14.35
N LEU A 9 41.56 11.47 -13.03
CA LEU A 9 40.24 11.57 -12.37
C LEU A 9 39.90 12.96 -11.83
N LEU A 10 40.83 13.93 -11.93
CA LEU A 10 40.58 15.29 -11.44
C LEU A 10 39.49 16.08 -12.18
N PRO A 11 39.18 15.88 -13.48
CA PRO A 11 38.06 16.56 -14.11
C PRO A 11 36.68 16.00 -13.70
N PHE A 12 36.63 14.75 -13.20
CA PHE A 12 35.37 14.11 -12.78
C PHE A 12 34.98 14.45 -11.33
N LEU A 13 35.97 14.77 -10.49
CA LEU A 13 35.75 15.18 -9.09
C LEU A 13 35.31 16.64 -8.93
N ILE A 14 35.61 17.52 -9.90
CA ILE A 14 35.13 18.92 -9.87
C ILE A 14 33.64 19.01 -10.24
N PHE A 15 33.11 18.08 -11.04
CA PHE A 15 31.67 18.03 -11.35
C PHE A 15 30.84 17.49 -10.18
N LEU A 16 31.43 16.64 -9.32
CA LEU A 16 30.81 16.14 -8.10
C LEU A 16 30.93 17.07 -6.88
N LEU A 17 31.87 18.04 -6.89
CA LEU A 17 32.03 19.03 -5.82
C LEU A 17 31.36 20.39 -6.09
N LEU A 18 30.70 20.58 -7.24
CA LEU A 18 29.77 21.69 -7.48
C LEU A 18 28.29 21.29 -7.25
N SER A 19 28.05 20.09 -6.73
CA SER A 19 26.70 19.59 -6.43
C SER A 19 26.56 19.19 -4.97
N THR A 20 27.08 20.01 -4.04
CA THR A 20 26.58 20.02 -2.66
C THR A 20 26.51 21.45 -2.14
N ASP A 21 25.32 21.77 -1.64
CA ASP A 21 24.97 22.86 -0.75
C ASP A 21 24.86 24.27 -1.33
N ASN A 22 23.65 24.55 -1.81
CA ASN A 22 22.89 25.58 -1.11
C ASN A 22 21.64 24.98 -0.46
N ALA A 23 21.85 24.19 0.60
CA ALA A 23 20.85 23.96 1.62
C ALA A 23 20.65 25.27 2.39
N SER A 24 19.83 26.16 1.85
CA SER A 24 19.19 27.23 2.60
C SER A 24 17.87 27.63 1.94
N GLY A 25 16.77 26.99 2.36
CA GLY A 25 15.41 27.53 2.21
C GLY A 25 14.51 27.02 1.07
N TYR A 26 14.90 25.99 0.32
CA TYR A 26 14.07 25.39 -0.75
C TYR A 26 13.49 24.05 -0.32
N GLY A 27 12.17 23.93 -0.16
CA GLY A 27 11.54 22.62 0.03
C GLY A 27 10.06 22.62 0.41
N HIS A 28 9.58 23.63 1.16
CA HIS A 28 8.16 23.70 1.48
C HIS A 28 7.32 24.31 0.35
N GLY A 29 7.82 25.37 -0.32
CA GLY A 29 7.06 26.09 -1.34
C GLY A 29 6.84 25.29 -2.63
N GLU A 30 7.85 24.56 -3.12
CA GLU A 30 7.76 23.82 -4.39
C GLU A 30 6.87 22.57 -4.30
N ALA A 31 6.96 21.82 -3.21
CA ALA A 31 6.11 20.64 -3.00
C ALA A 31 4.63 21.05 -2.81
N LEU A 32 4.38 22.12 -2.05
CA LEU A 32 3.05 22.66 -1.85
C LEU A 32 2.47 23.25 -3.14
N HIS A 33 3.31 23.88 -3.96
CA HIS A 33 2.93 24.34 -5.30
C HIS A 33 2.52 23.17 -6.21
N GLY A 34 3.25 22.05 -6.16
CA GLY A 34 2.88 20.81 -6.86
C GLY A 34 1.52 20.27 -6.42
N ASP A 35 1.27 20.24 -5.11
CA ASP A 35 -0.03 19.84 -4.55
C ASP A 35 -1.16 20.77 -5.04
N ALA A 36 -0.91 22.09 -5.11
CA ALA A 36 -1.88 23.05 -5.63
C ALA A 36 -2.22 22.81 -7.12
N LEU A 37 -1.24 22.46 -7.95
CA LEU A 37 -1.47 22.11 -9.35
C LEU A 37 -2.29 20.83 -9.51
N ALA A 38 -2.06 19.83 -8.65
CA ALA A 38 -2.87 18.62 -8.61
C ALA A 38 -4.34 18.91 -8.29
N LEU A 39 -4.60 19.78 -7.31
CA LEU A 39 -5.96 20.23 -6.99
C LEU A 39 -6.62 21.01 -8.14
N LEU A 40 -5.86 21.82 -8.88
CA LEU A 40 -6.39 22.51 -10.06
C LEU A 40 -6.72 21.54 -11.21
N SER A 41 -5.95 20.46 -11.36
CA SER A 41 -6.27 19.38 -12.30
C SER A 41 -7.57 18.66 -11.91
N LEU A 42 -7.75 18.35 -10.62
CA LEU A 42 -9.02 17.82 -10.10
C LEU A 42 -10.17 18.81 -10.35
N LYS A 43 -9.97 20.11 -10.06
CA LYS A 43 -10.97 21.15 -10.32
C LYS A 43 -11.39 21.22 -11.79
N ALA A 44 -10.46 21.05 -12.72
CA ALA A 44 -10.76 21.06 -14.15
C ALA A 44 -11.71 19.92 -14.55
N SER A 45 -11.69 18.78 -13.84
CA SER A 45 -12.64 17.69 -14.03
C SER A 45 -14.02 17.96 -13.40
N LEU A 46 -14.13 18.91 -12.47
CA LEU A 46 -15.38 19.26 -11.79
C LEU A 46 -16.08 20.39 -12.58
N SER A 47 -16.96 20.03 -13.52
CA SER A 47 -17.72 21.01 -14.29
C SER A 47 -19.00 21.49 -13.61
N CYS A 48 -19.06 22.82 -13.46
CA CYS A 48 -20.21 23.69 -13.26
C CYS A 48 -20.38 24.28 -11.84
N ARG A 49 -20.63 25.59 -11.84
CA ARG A 49 -20.52 26.56 -10.74
C ARG A 49 -21.27 26.12 -9.48
N PRO A 50 -20.55 26.02 -8.36
CA PRO A 50 -20.97 26.80 -7.20
C PRO A 50 -19.82 27.71 -6.76
N HIS A 51 -20.16 28.82 -6.12
CA HIS A 51 -19.21 29.79 -5.57
C HIS A 51 -18.25 29.21 -4.50
N VAL A 52 -18.36 27.91 -4.20
CA VAL A 52 -17.69 27.19 -3.12
C VAL A 52 -16.21 26.93 -3.42
N LEU A 53 -15.85 26.55 -4.66
CA LEU A 53 -14.44 26.35 -5.09
C LEU A 53 -13.82 27.61 -5.70
N ARG A 54 -14.31 28.80 -5.34
CA ARG A 54 -13.76 30.09 -5.82
C ARG A 54 -12.33 30.33 -5.37
N SER A 55 -11.97 29.80 -4.20
CA SER A 55 -10.64 29.94 -3.63
C SER A 55 -9.57 29.16 -4.39
N TRP A 56 -9.93 28.14 -5.16
CA TRP A 56 -8.97 27.30 -5.89
C TRP A 56 -8.53 27.97 -7.20
N LEU A 57 -7.54 28.87 -7.20
CA LEU A 57 -7.14 29.63 -8.40
C LEU A 57 -5.66 29.41 -8.75
N PRO A 58 -5.31 29.40 -10.05
CA PRO A 58 -3.90 29.41 -10.47
C PRO A 58 -3.11 30.60 -9.90
N GLY A 59 -3.78 31.74 -9.66
CA GLY A 59 -3.16 32.95 -9.12
C GLY A 59 -2.89 32.95 -7.63
N ASN A 60 -3.41 31.97 -6.87
CA ASN A 60 -3.23 31.90 -5.40
C ASN A 60 -2.77 30.51 -4.93
N VAL A 61 -1.99 29.81 -5.76
CA VAL A 61 -1.39 28.51 -5.43
C VAL A 61 -0.49 28.54 -4.18
N ALA A 62 0.09 29.70 -3.86
CA ALA A 62 0.88 29.88 -2.63
C ALA A 62 0.02 29.80 -1.35
N SER A 63 -1.28 30.07 -1.45
CA SER A 63 -2.24 30.01 -0.34
C SER A 63 -3.15 28.78 -0.43
N VAL A 64 -2.66 27.67 -1.01
CA VAL A 64 -3.44 26.44 -1.21
C VAL A 64 -4.04 25.90 0.09
N CYS A 65 -3.41 26.13 1.23
CA CYS A 65 -3.91 25.70 2.54
C CYS A 65 -5.10 26.52 3.04
N GLU A 66 -5.38 27.67 2.42
CA GLU A 66 -6.56 28.50 2.68
C GLU A 66 -7.69 28.20 1.69
N TRP A 67 -7.48 27.27 0.76
CA TRP A 67 -8.50 26.87 -0.18
C TRP A 67 -9.63 26.12 0.52
N THR A 68 -10.85 26.29 0.02
CA THR A 68 -12.05 25.70 0.59
C THR A 68 -11.89 24.18 0.67
N GLY A 69 -12.08 23.61 1.85
CA GLY A 69 -12.00 22.16 2.04
C GLY A 69 -10.58 21.59 2.05
N VAL A 70 -9.53 22.41 1.97
CA VAL A 70 -8.13 21.94 1.97
C VAL A 70 -7.53 22.12 3.36
N ARG A 71 -6.85 21.08 3.86
CA ARG A 71 -5.99 21.19 5.05
C ARG A 71 -4.58 20.75 4.70
N CYS A 72 -3.62 21.49 5.22
CA CYS A 72 -2.20 21.17 5.10
C CYS A 72 -1.60 20.79 6.45
N ALA A 73 -0.61 19.91 6.41
CA ALA A 73 0.30 19.65 7.52
C ALA A 73 1.71 19.46 6.96
N GLY A 74 2.73 19.96 7.65
CA GLY A 74 4.13 19.84 7.20
C GLY A 74 4.38 20.46 5.81
N GLY A 75 3.65 21.50 5.42
CA GLY A 75 3.78 22.13 4.10
C GLY A 75 3.31 21.26 2.94
N ARG A 76 2.41 20.30 3.19
CA ARG A 76 1.78 19.43 2.18
C ARG A 76 0.28 19.40 2.36
N VAL A 77 -0.48 19.19 1.29
CA VAL A 77 -1.92 18.96 1.38
C VAL A 77 -2.18 17.55 1.91
N VAL A 78 -2.83 17.45 3.08
CA VAL A 78 -3.11 16.17 3.75
C VAL A 78 -4.59 15.80 3.73
N SER A 79 -5.47 16.77 3.52
CA SER A 79 -6.91 16.49 3.41
C SER A 79 -7.57 17.42 2.41
N VAL A 80 -8.47 16.84 1.62
CA VAL A 80 -9.40 17.53 0.72
C VAL A 80 -10.81 17.02 1.04
N ASP A 81 -11.63 17.87 1.63
CA ASP A 81 -13.02 17.57 1.97
C ASP A 81 -13.94 18.61 1.35
N ILE A 82 -14.65 18.18 0.31
CA ILE A 82 -15.68 18.99 -0.35
C ILE A 82 -17.03 18.29 -0.32
N ALA A 83 -17.27 17.44 0.69
CA ALA A 83 -18.51 16.70 0.80
C ALA A 83 -19.73 17.62 0.99
N ASN A 84 -20.86 17.22 0.41
CA ASN A 84 -22.15 17.91 0.49
C ASN A 84 -22.10 19.38 0.02
N MET A 85 -21.09 19.77 -0.77
CA MET A 85 -20.92 21.14 -1.25
C MET A 85 -21.68 21.41 -2.56
N ASN A 86 -22.58 20.51 -2.95
CA ASN A 86 -23.37 20.56 -4.19
C ASN A 86 -22.48 20.72 -5.45
N VAL A 87 -21.31 20.09 -5.41
CA VAL A 87 -20.39 20.03 -6.55
C VAL A 87 -20.93 18.99 -7.52
N SER A 88 -20.92 19.28 -8.81
CA SER A 88 -21.31 18.31 -9.83
C SER A 88 -20.31 18.32 -10.98
N THR A 89 -20.36 17.28 -11.81
CA THR A 89 -19.47 17.17 -12.98
C THR A 89 -20.19 17.44 -14.28
N GLY A 90 -21.52 17.61 -14.28
CA GLY A 90 -22.37 17.83 -15.46
C GLY A 90 -22.43 16.66 -16.45
N ALA A 91 -21.39 15.82 -16.50
CA ALA A 91 -21.23 14.61 -17.27
C ALA A 91 -20.36 13.60 -16.48
N PRO A 92 -20.36 12.31 -16.85
CA PRO A 92 -19.44 11.34 -16.26
C PRO A 92 -17.98 11.75 -16.46
N VAL A 93 -17.20 11.82 -15.39
CA VAL A 93 -15.76 12.14 -15.44
C VAL A 93 -14.91 10.95 -15.02
N THR A 94 -13.71 10.85 -15.61
CA THR A 94 -12.63 10.01 -15.11
C THR A 94 -11.51 10.94 -14.69
N ALA A 95 -11.44 11.26 -13.40
CA ALA A 95 -10.42 12.13 -12.85
C ALA A 95 -9.41 11.28 -12.08
N GLU A 96 -8.11 11.45 -12.35
CA GLU A 96 -7.05 10.84 -11.55
C GLU A 96 -6.48 11.89 -10.60
N VAL A 97 -6.61 11.67 -9.28
CA VAL A 97 -6.00 12.54 -8.27
C VAL A 97 -4.53 12.14 -8.14
N THR A 98 -3.69 12.69 -9.00
CA THR A 98 -2.24 12.47 -9.01
C THR A 98 -1.53 13.66 -8.39
N GLY A 99 -0.37 13.44 -7.74
CA GLY A 99 0.48 14.53 -7.24
C GLY A 99 0.25 14.97 -5.79
N LEU A 100 -0.88 14.62 -5.16
CA LEU A 100 -1.12 14.89 -3.73
C LEU A 100 -0.48 13.82 -2.84
N ALA A 101 0.86 13.80 -2.76
CA ALA A 101 1.59 12.67 -2.16
C ALA A 101 1.42 12.51 -0.63
N ALA A 102 0.91 13.53 0.07
CA ALA A 102 0.65 13.46 1.52
C ALA A 102 -0.85 13.34 1.85
N LEU A 103 -1.72 13.15 0.85
CA LEU A 103 -3.16 13.13 1.04
C LEU A 103 -3.58 11.88 1.84
N ALA A 104 -4.03 12.10 3.06
CA ALA A 104 -4.58 11.06 3.93
C ALA A 104 -6.10 10.96 3.83
N ASN A 105 -6.79 12.06 3.48
CA ASN A 105 -8.24 12.10 3.42
C ASN A 105 -8.74 12.81 2.14
N LEU A 106 -9.54 12.09 1.35
CA LEU A 106 -10.26 12.63 0.19
C LEU A 106 -11.75 12.34 0.34
N SER A 107 -12.54 13.37 0.63
CA SER A 107 -13.98 13.27 0.80
C SER A 107 -14.70 14.07 -0.28
N LEU A 108 -15.39 13.33 -1.16
CA LEU A 108 -16.19 13.86 -2.28
C LEU A 108 -17.68 13.53 -2.13
N ALA A 109 -18.08 12.97 -0.99
CA ALA A 109 -19.40 12.39 -0.76
C ALA A 109 -20.54 13.43 -0.85
N GLY A 110 -21.76 12.98 -1.12
CA GLY A 110 -22.95 13.85 -1.10
C GLY A 110 -22.96 14.94 -2.18
N ASN A 111 -22.23 14.73 -3.28
CA ASN A 111 -22.13 15.61 -4.43
C ASN A 111 -22.74 14.94 -5.68
N GLY A 112 -23.05 15.73 -6.70
CA GLY A 112 -23.50 15.26 -8.03
C GLY A 112 -22.33 14.83 -8.93
N ILE A 113 -21.31 14.18 -8.37
CA ILE A 113 -20.14 13.69 -9.12
C ILE A 113 -20.56 12.37 -9.78
N VAL A 114 -20.59 12.38 -11.10
CA VAL A 114 -20.89 11.18 -11.89
C VAL A 114 -19.58 10.72 -12.54
N GLY A 115 -19.30 9.41 -12.51
CA GLY A 115 -18.06 8.83 -13.02
C GLY A 115 -17.12 8.33 -11.92
N ALA A 116 -15.83 8.18 -12.22
CA ALA A 116 -14.82 7.65 -11.31
C ALA A 116 -13.75 8.70 -11.00
N VAL A 117 -13.55 8.98 -9.72
CA VAL A 117 -12.35 9.67 -9.24
C VAL A 117 -11.41 8.62 -8.69
N VAL A 118 -10.27 8.45 -9.34
CA VAL A 118 -9.30 7.39 -9.06
C VAL A 118 -8.07 8.00 -8.41
N VAL A 119 -7.62 7.43 -7.31
CA VAL A 119 -6.27 7.69 -6.80
C VAL A 119 -5.32 6.71 -7.48
N PRO A 120 -4.18 7.16 -8.03
CA PRO A 120 -3.25 6.27 -8.71
C PRO A 120 -2.73 5.24 -7.70
N MET A 121 -2.78 3.96 -8.05
CA MET A 121 -2.27 2.92 -7.18
C MET A 121 -0.75 3.06 -7.07
N ILE A 122 -0.23 3.08 -5.86
CA ILE A 122 1.21 3.08 -5.59
C ILE A 122 1.59 1.66 -5.18
N VAL A 123 2.56 1.07 -5.89
CA VAL A 123 3.24 -0.15 -5.42
C VAL A 123 4.55 0.28 -4.78
N HIS A 124 4.77 -0.13 -3.54
CA HIS A 124 5.95 0.19 -2.75
C HIS A 124 7.21 -0.54 -3.23
N ARG A 125 7.09 -1.83 -3.57
CA ARG A 125 8.15 -2.70 -4.09
C ARG A 125 9.29 -3.00 -3.11
N ASP A 126 9.18 -2.57 -1.85
CA ASP A 126 10.18 -2.84 -0.80
C ASP A 126 9.54 -2.86 0.58
N VAL A 127 8.35 -3.45 0.68
CA VAL A 127 7.70 -3.68 1.98
C VAL A 127 8.54 -4.72 2.74
N LYS A 128 9.01 -4.35 3.93
CA LYS A 128 9.79 -5.20 4.83
C LYS A 128 9.74 -4.66 6.25
N SER A 129 10.06 -5.49 7.22
CA SER A 129 10.05 -5.10 8.64
C SER A 129 10.91 -3.86 8.93
N ASN A 130 12.06 -3.70 8.27
CA ASN A 130 12.91 -2.50 8.45
C ASN A 130 12.31 -1.20 7.89
N ASN A 131 11.34 -1.30 6.98
CA ASN A 131 10.64 -0.16 6.37
C ASN A 131 9.29 0.10 7.04
N ILE A 132 8.98 -0.61 8.13
CA ILE A 132 7.81 -0.35 8.96
C ILE A 132 8.33 0.22 10.27
N LEU A 133 8.19 1.53 10.43
CA LEU A 133 8.62 2.26 11.61
C LEU A 133 7.50 2.23 12.66
N LEU A 134 7.87 2.23 13.95
CA LEU A 134 6.91 2.32 15.04
C LEU A 134 7.03 3.70 15.70
N GLY A 135 5.90 4.39 15.83
CA GLY A 135 5.79 5.64 16.57
C GLY A 135 5.73 5.43 18.08
N ASP A 136 5.53 6.53 18.82
CA ASP A 136 5.53 6.54 20.29
C ASP A 136 4.44 5.63 20.90
N ASP A 137 3.30 5.46 20.20
CA ASP A 137 2.18 4.61 20.61
C ASP A 137 2.19 3.21 19.96
N LEU A 138 3.34 2.77 19.43
CA LEU A 138 3.47 1.56 18.61
C LEU A 138 2.60 1.57 17.33
N GLU A 139 2.18 2.75 16.89
CA GLU A 139 1.54 2.92 15.59
C GLU A 139 2.54 2.66 14.46
N ALA A 140 2.18 1.78 13.54
CA ALA A 140 3.03 1.36 12.44
C ALA A 140 2.92 2.32 11.25
N HIS A 141 4.06 2.85 10.80
CA HIS A 141 4.18 3.74 9.65
C HIS A 141 5.07 3.12 8.57
N VAL A 142 4.58 3.07 7.33
CA VAL A 142 5.35 2.60 6.18
C VAL A 142 6.31 3.69 5.69
N ALA A 143 7.57 3.33 5.46
CA ALA A 143 8.64 4.24 5.06
C ALA A 143 9.42 3.69 3.85
N ASP A 144 10.31 4.51 3.29
CA ASP A 144 11.20 4.18 2.16
C ASP A 144 10.49 3.85 0.83
N PHE A 145 9.83 4.87 0.28
CA PHE A 145 9.24 4.83 -1.05
C PHE A 145 10.26 5.01 -2.18
N GLY A 146 11.56 4.81 -1.93
CA GLY A 146 12.62 5.02 -2.93
C GLY A 146 12.50 4.11 -4.16
N LEU A 147 11.84 2.96 -4.00
CA LEU A 147 11.55 2.01 -5.08
C LEU A 147 10.10 2.07 -5.57
N ALA A 148 9.26 2.91 -4.99
CA ALA A 148 7.84 2.94 -5.25
C ALA A 148 7.51 3.39 -6.69
N LYS A 149 6.39 2.90 -7.22
CA LYS A 149 5.91 3.22 -8.57
C LYS A 149 4.40 3.43 -8.61
N PHE A 150 3.98 4.42 -9.38
CA PHE A 150 2.58 4.60 -9.72
C PHE A 150 2.18 3.62 -10.83
N LEU A 151 1.17 2.79 -10.57
CA LEU A 151 0.48 2.04 -11.61
C LEU A 151 -0.52 2.97 -12.30
N ARG A 152 -0.30 3.23 -13.58
CA ARG A 152 -1.29 3.92 -14.41
C ARG A 152 -2.45 2.97 -14.64
N SER A 153 -3.67 3.44 -14.36
CA SER A 153 -4.89 2.65 -14.55
C SER A 153 -4.93 2.08 -15.97
N ARG A 154 -5.31 0.81 -16.10
CA ARG A 154 -5.53 0.07 -17.36
C ARG A 154 -6.66 0.70 -18.22
N SER A 155 -7.25 1.80 -17.76
CA SER A 155 -8.33 2.53 -18.40
C SER A 155 -7.79 3.43 -19.51
N ARG A 156 -7.75 2.87 -20.73
CA ARG A 156 -7.71 3.57 -22.03
C ARG A 156 -6.41 4.29 -22.40
N ARG A 157 -5.49 3.55 -23.04
CA ARG A 157 -5.02 3.97 -24.37
C ARG A 157 -5.38 2.88 -25.35
N GLY A 158 -6.11 3.28 -26.40
CA GLY A 158 -6.56 2.38 -27.46
C GLY A 158 -5.40 1.62 -28.08
N ALA A 159 -5.75 0.46 -28.62
CA ALA A 159 -4.90 -0.39 -29.44
C ALA A 159 -4.30 0.39 -30.62
N ALA A 160 -3.14 1.01 -30.39
CA ALA A 160 -2.18 1.45 -31.41
C ALA A 160 -0.89 1.77 -30.67
N ASN A 161 0.15 0.96 -30.90
CA ASN A 161 1.45 0.93 -30.23
C ASN A 161 1.51 0.07 -28.95
N ALA A 162 1.01 -1.16 -29.04
CA ALA A 162 1.42 -2.25 -28.15
C ALA A 162 2.85 -2.69 -28.53
N GLY A 163 3.85 -2.20 -27.80
CA GLY A 163 5.25 -2.57 -28.03
C GLY A 163 6.20 -2.30 -26.86
N ALA A 164 5.91 -1.33 -26.00
CA ALA A 164 6.64 -1.11 -24.75
C ALA A 164 5.77 -0.25 -23.83
N SER A 165 5.84 -0.47 -22.51
CA SER A 165 5.16 0.31 -21.44
C SER A 165 3.83 -0.24 -20.90
N GLU A 166 3.76 -1.55 -20.62
CA GLU A 166 3.00 -2.04 -19.47
C GLU A 166 3.98 -2.53 -18.40
N CYS A 167 4.47 -1.59 -17.60
CA CYS A 167 5.18 -1.76 -16.32
C CYS A 167 6.27 -2.85 -16.21
N MET A 168 7.08 -3.08 -17.24
CA MET A 168 8.34 -3.83 -17.08
C MET A 168 9.34 -2.97 -16.31
N SER A 169 9.91 -3.49 -15.23
CA SER A 169 10.91 -2.81 -14.40
C SER A 169 12.06 -3.75 -14.07
N ALA A 170 13.27 -3.21 -13.88
CA ALA A 170 14.34 -3.98 -13.25
C ALA A 170 13.84 -4.55 -11.91
N VAL A 171 14.22 -5.79 -11.63
CA VAL A 171 13.99 -6.43 -10.33
C VAL A 171 14.67 -5.58 -9.27
N ALA A 172 13.89 -5.15 -8.29
CA ALA A 172 14.34 -4.37 -7.16
C ALA A 172 13.48 -4.73 -5.96
N GLY A 173 14.05 -4.61 -4.77
CA GLY A 173 13.43 -5.01 -3.51
C GLY A 173 14.43 -5.78 -2.65
N SER A 174 14.04 -6.04 -1.41
CA SER A 174 14.90 -6.73 -0.45
C SER A 174 14.77 -8.24 -0.58
N TYR A 175 15.90 -8.93 -0.68
CA TYR A 175 15.95 -10.40 -0.78
C TYR A 175 15.22 -11.07 0.40
N GLY A 176 14.42 -12.10 0.11
CA GLY A 176 13.52 -12.75 1.08
C GLY A 176 12.10 -12.18 1.11
N TYR A 177 11.88 -10.96 0.61
CA TYR A 177 10.54 -10.33 0.51
C TYR A 177 10.03 -10.25 -0.93
N ILE A 178 10.93 -10.42 -1.92
CA ILE A 178 10.58 -10.32 -3.34
C ILE A 178 9.66 -11.49 -3.73
N ALA A 179 8.48 -11.17 -4.25
CA ALA A 179 7.55 -12.15 -4.79
C ALA A 179 8.16 -12.96 -5.95
N PRO A 180 7.91 -14.28 -6.04
CA PRO A 180 8.60 -15.17 -6.98
C PRO A 180 8.39 -14.79 -8.45
N GLU A 181 7.19 -14.34 -8.83
CA GLU A 181 6.86 -13.92 -10.19
C GLU A 181 7.59 -12.66 -10.63
N TYR A 182 8.08 -11.85 -9.67
CA TYR A 182 8.78 -10.62 -9.95
C TYR A 182 10.16 -10.89 -10.57
N ALA A 183 10.77 -12.04 -10.25
CA ALA A 183 12.04 -12.47 -10.82
C ALA A 183 11.93 -12.83 -12.32
N TYR A 184 10.76 -13.28 -12.78
CA TYR A 184 10.60 -13.85 -14.14
C TYR A 184 9.84 -12.94 -15.10
N THR A 185 8.84 -12.20 -14.60
CA THR A 185 7.93 -11.44 -15.48
C THR A 185 8.33 -9.99 -15.66
N LEU A 186 9.17 -9.45 -14.76
CA LEU A 186 9.51 -8.03 -14.62
C LEU A 186 8.27 -7.11 -14.47
N ARG A 187 7.07 -7.67 -14.30
CA ARG A 187 5.81 -6.93 -14.20
C ARG A 187 5.61 -6.44 -12.78
N VAL A 188 5.39 -5.14 -12.63
CA VAL A 188 4.98 -4.56 -11.34
C VAL A 188 3.49 -4.82 -11.15
N ASP A 189 3.17 -5.58 -10.11
CA ASP A 189 1.81 -5.98 -9.69
C ASP A 189 1.62 -5.54 -8.22
N GLU A 190 0.47 -4.97 -7.88
CA GLU A 190 0.10 -4.66 -6.49
C GLU A 190 0.18 -5.88 -5.56
N LYS A 191 0.00 -7.09 -6.11
CA LYS A 191 0.10 -8.35 -5.37
C LYS A 191 1.53 -8.71 -4.94
N SER A 192 2.55 -8.02 -5.47
CA SER A 192 3.93 -8.17 -5.00
C SER A 192 4.15 -7.56 -3.62
N ASP A 193 3.48 -6.44 -3.31
CA ASP A 193 3.48 -5.85 -1.96
C ASP A 193 2.69 -6.73 -0.98
N VAL A 194 1.62 -7.39 -1.44
CA VAL A 194 0.87 -8.36 -0.62
C VAL A 194 1.77 -9.52 -0.18
N TYR A 195 2.56 -10.08 -1.11
CA TYR A 195 3.51 -11.15 -0.77
C TYR A 195 4.54 -10.67 0.26
N SER A 196 5.13 -9.50 0.00
CA SER A 196 6.12 -8.87 0.88
C SER A 196 5.55 -8.64 2.30
N PHE A 197 4.31 -8.19 2.39
CA PHE A 197 3.58 -8.05 3.66
C PHE A 197 3.31 -9.39 4.34
N GLY A 198 2.95 -10.43 3.58
CA GLY A 198 2.80 -11.79 4.09
C GLY A 198 4.08 -12.32 4.74
N VAL A 199 5.25 -12.02 4.16
CA VAL A 199 6.56 -12.33 4.76
C VAL A 199 6.75 -11.59 6.09
N VAL A 200 6.39 -10.30 6.16
CA VAL A 200 6.43 -9.54 7.43
C VAL A 200 5.54 -10.20 8.49
N LEU A 201 4.32 -10.63 8.14
CA LEU A 201 3.45 -11.35 9.07
C LEU A 201 4.07 -12.66 9.57
N LEU A 202 4.76 -13.41 8.70
CA LEU A 202 5.50 -14.61 9.10
C LEU A 202 6.67 -14.29 10.03
N GLU A 203 7.38 -13.18 9.83
CA GLU A 203 8.41 -12.74 10.78
C GLU A 203 7.79 -12.46 12.16
N LEU A 204 6.62 -11.82 12.21
CA LEU A 204 5.91 -11.55 13.46
C LEU A 204 5.47 -12.83 14.18
N VAL A 205 4.91 -13.81 13.44
CA VAL A 205 4.45 -15.09 14.01
C VAL A 205 5.61 -15.94 14.52
N THR A 206 6.73 -15.96 13.80
CA THR A 206 7.82 -16.91 14.02
C THR A 206 8.99 -16.33 14.81
N GLY A 207 9.10 -14.99 14.86
CA GLY A 207 10.25 -14.29 15.44
C GLY A 207 11.55 -14.47 14.66
N ARG A 208 11.49 -14.95 13.42
CA ARG A 208 12.65 -15.27 12.57
C ARG A 208 12.74 -14.32 11.40
N ARG A 209 13.97 -14.08 10.93
CA ARG A 209 14.23 -13.33 9.69
C ARG A 209 13.81 -14.16 8.48
N PRO A 210 13.46 -13.55 7.32
CA PRO A 210 12.94 -14.28 6.17
C PRO A 210 13.97 -15.17 5.50
N VAL A 211 15.24 -14.82 5.65
CA VAL A 211 16.40 -15.56 5.14
C VAL A 211 17.33 -15.83 6.32
N GLY A 212 17.80 -17.07 6.41
CA GLY A 212 18.68 -17.50 7.49
C GLY A 212 18.85 -19.02 7.52
N ASP A 213 19.13 -19.55 8.71
CA ASP A 213 19.46 -20.96 8.92
C ASP A 213 18.21 -21.86 8.94
N PHE A 214 17.47 -21.90 7.83
CA PHE A 214 16.39 -22.86 7.59
C PHE A 214 16.88 -24.15 6.92
N GLY A 215 18.16 -24.19 6.51
CA GLY A 215 18.76 -25.28 5.73
C GLY A 215 18.45 -25.19 4.24
N GLU A 216 19.31 -25.76 3.40
CA GLU A 216 19.09 -25.93 1.94
C GLU A 216 18.75 -24.66 1.13
N GLY A 217 19.10 -23.47 1.62
CA GLY A 217 18.75 -22.21 0.94
C GLY A 217 17.24 -21.91 0.93
N VAL A 218 16.49 -22.54 1.84
CA VAL A 218 15.04 -22.39 1.98
C VAL A 218 14.74 -21.08 2.73
N ASP A 219 13.73 -20.34 2.27
CA ASP A 219 13.25 -19.13 2.96
C ASP A 219 12.20 -19.46 4.04
N ILE A 220 11.81 -18.44 4.81
CA ILE A 220 10.79 -18.57 5.85
C ILE A 220 9.46 -19.12 5.34
N VAL A 221 9.08 -18.81 4.09
CA VAL A 221 7.80 -19.22 3.50
C VAL A 221 7.82 -20.73 3.26
N GLN A 222 8.84 -21.22 2.58
CA GLN A 222 9.00 -22.64 2.27
C GLN A 222 9.24 -23.47 3.53
N TRP A 223 10.00 -22.95 4.50
CA TRP A 223 10.18 -23.58 5.81
C TRP A 223 8.85 -23.68 6.57
N ALA A 224 8.08 -22.60 6.66
CA ALA A 224 6.78 -22.60 7.34
C ALA A 224 5.79 -23.56 6.68
N LYS A 225 5.72 -23.58 5.33
CA LYS A 225 4.92 -24.55 4.55
C LYS A 225 5.31 -25.98 4.91
N ARG A 226 6.61 -26.29 4.91
CA ARG A 226 7.10 -27.64 5.19
C ARG A 226 6.83 -28.11 6.62
N VAL A 227 7.02 -27.25 7.61
CA VAL A 227 6.84 -27.61 9.03
C VAL A 227 5.37 -27.75 9.40
N THR A 228 4.51 -26.90 8.81
CA THR A 228 3.08 -26.89 9.13
C THR A 228 2.27 -27.81 8.24
N ASP A 229 2.71 -28.06 7.00
CA ASP A 229 1.98 -28.84 6.00
C ASP A 229 0.55 -28.29 5.78
N GLY A 230 0.39 -26.98 5.94
CA GLY A 230 -0.91 -26.28 5.91
C GLY A 230 -1.82 -26.55 7.11
N ARG A 231 -1.41 -27.38 8.06
CA ARG A 231 -2.28 -27.88 9.13
C ARG A 231 -2.24 -27.02 10.38
N ARG A 232 -3.43 -26.66 10.89
CA ARG A 232 -3.60 -25.76 12.07
C ARG A 232 -2.92 -26.34 13.32
N GLU A 233 -3.01 -27.65 13.53
CA GLU A 233 -2.39 -28.33 14.66
C GLU A 233 -0.86 -28.30 14.63
N SER A 234 -0.26 -28.01 13.48
CA SER A 234 1.20 -27.88 13.34
C SER A 234 1.68 -26.44 13.48
N VAL A 235 0.79 -25.44 13.50
CA VAL A 235 1.16 -24.02 13.69
C VAL A 235 1.99 -23.78 14.96
N PRO A 236 1.68 -24.39 16.13
CA PRO A 236 2.48 -24.19 17.35
C PRO A 236 3.98 -24.53 17.19
N LYS A 237 4.37 -25.32 16.18
CA LYS A 237 5.76 -25.68 15.91
C LYS A 237 6.59 -24.54 15.33
N VAL A 238 5.96 -23.56 14.69
CA VAL A 238 6.63 -22.42 14.02
C VAL A 238 6.53 -21.12 14.82
N VAL A 239 5.62 -21.05 15.79
CA VAL A 239 5.32 -19.85 16.58
C VAL A 239 6.50 -19.48 17.51
N ASP A 240 6.79 -18.18 17.60
CA ASP A 240 7.75 -17.65 18.56
C ASP A 240 7.27 -17.90 20.01
N ARG A 241 8.15 -18.47 20.84
CA ARG A 241 7.87 -18.73 22.26
C ARG A 241 7.53 -17.46 23.04
N ARG A 242 7.99 -16.29 22.57
CA ARG A 242 7.68 -14.98 23.17
C ARG A 242 6.20 -14.60 23.03
N LEU A 243 5.45 -15.23 22.11
CA LEU A 243 4.01 -15.03 21.94
C LEU A 243 3.16 -15.88 22.90
N SER A 244 3.74 -16.47 23.95
CA SER A 244 3.04 -17.34 24.90
C SER A 244 1.83 -16.71 25.60
N THR A 245 1.73 -15.39 25.65
CA THR A 245 0.59 -14.65 26.22
C THR A 245 -0.56 -14.43 25.24
N VAL A 246 -0.34 -14.64 23.94
CA VAL A 246 -1.33 -14.44 22.88
C VAL A 246 -2.12 -15.74 22.66
N PRO A 247 -3.47 -15.68 22.56
CA PRO A 247 -4.26 -16.87 22.27
C PRO A 247 -3.81 -17.57 20.98
N MET A 248 -3.64 -18.89 21.01
CA MET A 248 -3.15 -19.66 19.85
C MET A 248 -4.07 -19.55 18.64
N ASP A 249 -5.37 -19.28 18.85
CA ASP A 249 -6.31 -19.03 17.77
C ASP A 249 -6.02 -17.72 17.02
N GLU A 250 -5.63 -16.64 17.73
CA GLU A 250 -5.19 -15.37 17.12
C GLU A 250 -3.92 -15.58 16.30
N VAL A 251 -2.94 -16.27 16.88
CA VAL A 251 -1.67 -16.56 16.20
C VAL A 251 -1.91 -17.45 14.98
N SER A 252 -2.79 -18.44 15.09
CA SER A 252 -3.16 -19.31 13.96
C SER A 252 -3.87 -18.54 12.87
N HIS A 253 -4.78 -17.62 13.22
CA HIS A 253 -5.47 -16.77 12.24
C HIS A 253 -4.49 -15.89 11.48
N LEU A 254 -3.58 -15.21 12.20
CA LEU A 254 -2.52 -14.40 11.59
C LEU A 254 -1.62 -15.24 10.68
N PHE A 255 -1.26 -16.44 11.11
CA PHE A 255 -0.50 -17.39 10.31
C PHE A 255 -1.23 -17.74 9.01
N PHE A 256 -2.50 -18.13 9.04
CA PHE A 256 -3.23 -18.48 7.81
C PHE A 256 -3.40 -17.29 6.85
N VAL A 257 -3.66 -16.08 7.37
CA VAL A 257 -3.69 -14.87 6.55
C VAL A 257 -2.32 -14.64 5.90
N SER A 258 -1.23 -14.83 6.64
CA SER A 258 0.13 -14.72 6.08
C SER A 258 0.37 -15.75 4.97
N MET A 259 -0.09 -16.99 5.15
CA MET A 259 0.02 -18.06 4.15
C MET A 259 -0.75 -17.77 2.86
N LEU A 260 -1.92 -17.13 2.95
CA LEU A 260 -2.68 -16.65 1.78
C LEU A 260 -1.95 -15.51 1.04
N CYS A 261 -1.26 -14.64 1.77
CA CYS A 261 -0.51 -13.53 1.17
C CYS A 261 0.73 -14.03 0.39
N VAL A 262 1.36 -15.12 0.82
CA VAL A 262 2.61 -15.66 0.22
C VAL A 262 2.37 -16.81 -0.77
N GLN A 263 1.21 -16.84 -1.42
CA GLN A 263 0.95 -17.79 -2.51
C GLN A 263 1.91 -17.59 -3.68
N GLU A 264 2.30 -18.68 -4.33
CA GLU A 264 3.23 -18.66 -5.46
C GLU A 264 2.64 -17.83 -6.61
N ASN A 265 1.35 -18.05 -6.90
CA ASN A 265 0.65 -17.36 -7.96
C ASN A 265 -0.01 -16.07 -7.44
N SER A 266 0.30 -14.93 -8.07
CA SER A 266 -0.17 -13.61 -7.61
C SER A 266 -1.70 -13.45 -7.67
N VAL A 267 -2.37 -14.20 -8.53
CA VAL A 267 -3.84 -14.16 -8.66
C VAL A 267 -4.57 -14.81 -7.48
N GLU A 268 -3.92 -15.75 -6.79
CA GLU A 268 -4.48 -16.45 -5.62
C GLU A 268 -4.33 -15.64 -4.33
N ARG A 269 -3.43 -14.64 -4.35
CA ARG A 269 -3.24 -13.75 -3.21
C ARG A 269 -4.47 -12.85 -3.03
N PRO A 270 -4.89 -12.55 -1.80
CA PRO A 270 -5.89 -11.52 -1.55
C PRO A 270 -5.38 -10.14 -1.97
N THR A 271 -6.29 -9.18 -2.10
CA THR A 271 -5.98 -7.75 -2.14
C THR A 271 -5.62 -7.25 -0.74
N MET A 272 -4.84 -6.18 -0.61
CA MET A 272 -4.54 -5.60 0.71
C MET A 272 -5.81 -5.20 1.49
N ARG A 273 -6.88 -4.82 0.79
CA ARG A 273 -8.18 -4.54 1.42
C ARG A 273 -8.78 -5.79 2.06
N GLU A 274 -8.77 -6.91 1.35
CA GLU A 274 -9.22 -8.20 1.90
C GLU A 274 -8.32 -8.66 3.04
N VAL A 275 -7.00 -8.43 2.95
CA VAL A 275 -6.07 -8.71 4.07
C VAL A 275 -6.45 -7.93 5.32
N VAL A 276 -6.69 -6.61 5.20
CA VAL A 276 -7.14 -5.79 6.34
C VAL A 276 -8.46 -6.31 6.92
N GLN A 277 -9.41 -6.70 6.06
CA GLN A 277 -10.68 -7.27 6.50
C GLN A 277 -10.45 -8.57 7.28
N MET A 278 -9.69 -9.51 6.72
CA MET A 278 -9.37 -10.78 7.37
C MET A 278 -8.68 -10.58 8.71
N LEU A 279 -7.71 -9.65 8.81
CA LEU A 279 -7.03 -9.32 10.07
C LEU A 279 -7.97 -8.68 11.10
N SER A 280 -8.96 -7.90 10.66
CA SER A 280 -9.91 -7.20 11.53
C SER A 280 -11.03 -8.11 12.05
N GLU A 281 -11.42 -9.12 11.28
CA GLU A 281 -12.55 -10.02 11.56
C GLU A 281 -12.20 -11.18 12.50
N PHE A 282 -11.14 -11.06 13.32
CA PHE A 282 -10.79 -12.13 14.25
C PHE A 282 -12.00 -12.47 15.16
N PRO A 283 -12.49 -13.73 15.16
CA PRO A 283 -13.62 -14.11 16.00
C PRO A 283 -13.19 -14.05 17.46
N ARG A 284 -13.40 -12.90 18.10
CA ARG A 284 -13.40 -12.84 19.56
C ARG A 284 -14.55 -13.72 19.98
N HIS A 285 -14.26 -14.95 20.41
CA HIS A 285 -15.26 -15.82 21.02
C HIS A 285 -16.02 -14.98 22.04
N ALA A 286 -17.29 -14.71 21.73
CA ALA A 286 -18.21 -14.10 22.67
C ALA A 286 -18.11 -14.91 23.94
N SER A 287 -17.62 -14.28 25.01
CA SER A 287 -17.66 -14.83 26.35
C SER A 287 -19.06 -15.39 26.59
N SER A 288 -19.15 -16.72 26.73
CA SER A 288 -20.37 -17.43 27.04
C SER A 288 -20.85 -17.03 28.43
N GLN A 289 -21.73 -16.04 28.50
CA GLN A 289 -22.65 -15.87 29.61
C GLN A 289 -23.98 -16.53 29.21
N PRO A 290 -24.48 -17.55 29.93
CA PRO A 290 -25.80 -18.10 29.67
C PRO A 290 -26.85 -17.36 30.49
N SER A 291 -27.89 -16.80 29.85
CA SER A 291 -29.21 -16.55 30.46
C SER A 291 -30.27 -16.29 29.35
N PRO A 292 -31.59 -16.44 29.61
CA PRO A 292 -32.42 -17.42 28.90
C PRO A 292 -33.53 -16.84 27.99
N SER A 293 -33.83 -17.58 26.92
CA SER A 293 -35.17 -17.86 26.33
C SER A 293 -36.22 -16.73 26.21
N SER A 294 -36.56 -16.29 25.00
CA SER A 294 -37.73 -16.76 24.20
C SER A 294 -38.22 -15.79 23.10
N ALA A 295 -38.52 -16.38 21.92
CA ALA A 295 -39.44 -15.96 20.84
C ALA A 295 -38.98 -14.88 19.81
N PRO A 296 -39.62 -14.83 18.61
CA PRO A 296 -39.43 -15.74 17.48
C PRO A 296 -38.86 -15.04 16.22
N GLU A 297 -38.27 -15.84 15.32
CA GLU A 297 -37.59 -15.45 14.07
C GLU A 297 -38.47 -14.70 13.05
N PRO A 298 -37.85 -13.85 12.22
CA PRO A 298 -38.23 -13.72 10.82
C PRO A 298 -37.07 -14.06 9.86
N GLU A 299 -37.43 -14.95 8.92
CA GLU A 299 -36.98 -15.18 7.54
C GLU A 299 -35.49 -15.00 7.15
N LYS A 300 -34.92 -16.13 6.69
CA LYS A 300 -33.56 -16.36 6.20
C LYS A 300 -33.23 -15.58 4.93
N GLU A 301 -32.22 -14.70 5.02
CA GLU A 301 -31.32 -14.39 3.91
C GLU A 301 -30.15 -15.40 3.88
N PRO A 302 -29.65 -15.81 2.70
CA PRO A 302 -28.65 -16.85 2.61
C PRO A 302 -27.26 -16.36 3.07
N ASN A 303 -26.75 -17.01 4.12
CA ASN A 303 -25.41 -16.85 4.67
C ASN A 303 -24.30 -16.91 3.63
N CYS A 304 -23.42 -15.90 3.63
CA CYS A 304 -22.20 -15.83 2.82
C CYS A 304 -21.07 -16.76 3.34
N TYR A 305 -21.33 -17.61 4.34
CA TYR A 305 -20.34 -18.54 4.93
C TYR A 305 -20.35 -19.89 4.20
N LYS A 306 -20.10 -19.88 2.89
CA LYS A 306 -19.75 -21.10 2.13
C LYS A 306 -18.87 -20.75 0.94
N LEU A 307 -17.66 -20.29 1.21
CA LEU A 307 -16.52 -20.56 0.33
C LEU A 307 -15.32 -20.85 1.22
N PHE A 308 -14.52 -21.83 0.80
CA PHE A 308 -13.36 -22.42 1.48
C PHE A 308 -13.65 -23.55 2.48
N PRO A 309 -14.16 -24.68 1.99
CA PRO A 309 -13.49 -25.97 2.15
C PRO A 309 -12.79 -26.33 0.83
N ASP A 310 -11.66 -27.03 0.90
CA ASP A 310 -10.94 -27.66 -0.22
C ASP A 310 -9.81 -26.88 -0.90
N LEU A 311 -8.88 -26.31 -0.10
CA LEU A 311 -7.53 -25.99 -0.59
C LEU A 311 -6.43 -26.50 0.35
N LEU A 312 -6.60 -27.70 0.90
CA LEU A 312 -5.52 -28.51 1.47
C LEU A 312 -5.89 -29.98 1.36
N ASN A 313 -5.62 -30.57 0.19
CA ASN A 313 -5.48 -32.01 0.02
C ASN A 313 -4.38 -32.27 -1.01
#